data_AF-A0A2G8CXM1-F1
#
_entry.id   AF-A0A2G8CXM1-F1
#
_cell.length_a   1.000
_cell.length_b   1.000
_cell.length_c   1.000
_cell.angle_alpha   90.00
_cell.angle_beta   90.00
_cell.angle_gamma   90.00
#
_symmetry.space_group_name_H-M   'P 1'
#
loop_
_entity.id
_entity.type
_entity.pdbx_description
1 polymer ?
#
loop_
_entity_poly.entity_id
_entity_poly.type
_entity_poly.pdbx_seq_one_letter_code
_entity_poly.pdbx_strand_id
1 'polypeptide(L)'
;MPPGTGFPLPGPGEPFDGAADPRDPSRPLYGATFPQAIRRFLVGYARFSGRASRSEFWYSRLFVALVSLACLVLLYSGLFLSTDWDAQTLRQYSDGTTSTSNGAIEFESHPLGFTLFIIGLSALVLCNLAAIVPTLSITWRRLHDANLSGGFWFLGFVPFGGIIVLVFTLLSPKPLGRRFDRSRIGS
;
A
#
# COMPACT_ATOMS: atom_id res chain seq x y z
N MET A 1 -15.21 -9.73 40.91
CA MET A 1 -14.61 -8.62 40.12
C MET A 1 -15.63 -8.08 39.13
N PRO A 2 -16.15 -6.86 39.30
CA PRO A 2 -16.65 -6.03 38.19
C PRO A 2 -15.70 -4.83 37.94
N PRO A 3 -15.77 -4.09 36.82
CA PRO A 3 -16.62 -4.25 35.64
C PRO A 3 -15.80 -4.52 34.35
N GLY A 4 -16.31 -5.40 33.48
CA GLY A 4 -15.78 -5.59 32.14
C GLY A 4 -16.01 -4.35 31.29
N THR A 5 -14.95 -3.62 30.97
CA THR A 5 -14.91 -2.49 30.03
C THR A 5 -14.86 -2.94 28.57
N GLY A 6 -15.54 -4.04 28.24
CA GLY A 6 -15.78 -4.47 26.87
C GLY A 6 -17.12 -3.92 26.39
N PHE A 7 -17.18 -3.43 25.15
CA PHE A 7 -18.48 -3.17 24.51
C PHE A 7 -19.38 -4.40 24.68
N PRO A 8 -20.68 -4.23 25.03
CA PRO A 8 -21.63 -5.33 25.03
C PRO A 8 -21.52 -6.07 23.70
N LEU A 9 -21.37 -7.39 23.77
CA LEU A 9 -21.40 -8.20 22.55
C LEU A 9 -22.74 -7.94 21.86
N PRO A 10 -22.75 -7.51 20.59
CA PRO A 10 -23.99 -7.35 19.85
C PRO A 10 -24.87 -8.58 19.95
N GLY A 11 -26.14 -8.37 20.23
CA GLY A 11 -27.16 -9.38 19.98
C GLY A 11 -27.18 -9.77 18.49
N PRO A 12 -27.62 -10.99 18.16
CA PRO A 12 -27.82 -11.39 16.78
C PRO A 12 -28.73 -10.40 16.05
N GLY A 13 -28.20 -9.73 15.01
CA GLY A 13 -28.97 -8.77 14.19
C GLY A 13 -28.77 -7.29 14.51
N GLU A 14 -27.90 -6.91 15.47
CA GLU A 14 -27.57 -5.49 15.62
C GLU A 14 -26.85 -4.91 14.38
N PRO A 15 -27.22 -3.70 13.93
CA PRO A 15 -26.56 -3.03 12.81
C PRO A 15 -25.05 -2.91 13.02
N PHE A 16 -24.30 -2.98 11.91
CA PHE A 16 -22.88 -2.66 11.94
C PHE A 16 -22.70 -1.16 12.23
N ASP A 17 -22.27 -0.83 13.46
CA ASP A 17 -21.93 0.55 13.82
C ASP A 17 -20.79 1.08 12.93
N GLY A 18 -21.13 2.06 12.07
CA GLY A 18 -20.20 2.82 11.26
C GLY A 18 -19.79 4.14 11.93
N ALA A 19 -18.85 4.86 11.31
CA ALA A 19 -18.51 6.22 11.72
C ALA A 19 -19.71 7.15 11.48
N ALA A 20 -20.21 7.79 12.55
CA ALA A 20 -21.26 8.81 12.46
C ALA A 20 -20.74 10.11 11.82
N ASP A 21 -19.45 10.42 12.04
CA ASP A 21 -18.75 11.51 11.37
C ASP A 21 -17.76 10.96 10.32
N PRO A 22 -17.93 11.32 9.02
CA PRO A 22 -16.93 11.23 7.97
C PRO A 22 -15.48 11.51 8.35
N ARG A 23 -15.23 12.36 9.34
CA ARG A 23 -13.91 12.85 9.73
C ARG A 23 -13.28 12.02 10.85
N ASP A 24 -14.03 11.19 11.57
CA ASP A 24 -13.51 10.38 12.68
C ASP A 24 -12.94 9.04 12.19
N PRO A 25 -11.60 8.84 12.21
CA PRO A 25 -10.97 7.62 11.72
C PRO A 25 -11.04 6.44 12.71
N SER A 26 -11.73 6.58 13.85
CA SER A 26 -11.82 5.54 14.88
C SER A 26 -12.76 4.38 14.51
N ARG A 27 -13.77 4.65 13.68
CA ARG A 27 -14.82 3.70 13.27
C ARG A 27 -14.79 3.47 11.76
N PRO A 28 -15.29 2.32 11.27
CA PRO A 28 -15.32 2.04 9.84
C PRO A 28 -16.34 2.95 9.15
N LEU A 29 -15.93 3.62 8.07
CA LEU A 29 -16.85 4.38 7.24
C LEU A 29 -17.28 3.54 6.03
N TYR A 30 -18.52 3.06 6.04
CA TYR A 30 -19.10 2.33 4.92
C TYR A 30 -19.44 3.28 3.77
N GLY A 31 -19.05 2.94 2.54
CA GLY A 31 -19.32 3.78 1.37
C GLY A 31 -18.46 5.05 1.29
N ALA A 32 -17.28 5.04 1.92
CA ALA A 32 -16.33 6.16 1.83
C ALA A 32 -16.00 6.52 0.37
N THR A 33 -15.96 7.80 0.04
CA THR A 33 -15.45 8.26 -1.26
C THR A 33 -13.92 8.17 -1.29
N PHE A 34 -13.33 8.14 -2.50
CA PHE A 34 -11.87 8.11 -2.69
C PHE A 34 -11.10 9.18 -1.88
N PRO A 35 -11.40 10.50 -2.00
CA PRO A 35 -10.67 11.53 -1.26
C PRO A 35 -10.88 11.43 0.26
N GLN A 36 -12.06 10.98 0.69
CA GLN A 36 -12.38 10.77 2.10
C GLN A 36 -11.58 9.60 2.70
N ALA A 37 -11.41 8.51 1.95
CA ALA A 37 -10.58 7.39 2.34
C ALA A 37 -9.11 7.81 2.49
N ILE A 38 -8.55 8.57 1.54
CA ILE A 38 -7.17 9.07 1.61
C ILE A 38 -6.96 9.96 2.83
N ARG A 39 -7.89 10.90 3.08
CA ARG A 39 -7.79 11.77 4.26
C ARG A 39 -7.77 10.95 5.55
N ARG A 40 -8.64 9.94 5.67
CA ARG A 40 -8.70 9.06 6.86
C ARG A 40 -7.49 8.15 6.97
N PHE A 41 -6.93 7.71 5.84
CA PHE A 41 -5.67 6.96 5.77
C PHE A 41 -4.50 7.78 6.30
N LEU A 42 -4.35 9.03 5.85
CA LEU A 42 -3.28 9.93 6.27
C LEU A 42 -3.47 10.45 7.70
N VAL A 43 -4.69 10.73 8.16
CA VAL A 43 -4.95 11.18 9.55
C VAL A 43 -4.82 10.02 10.53
N GLY A 44 -5.27 8.82 10.13
CA GLY A 44 -5.19 7.62 10.92
C GLY A 44 -3.83 6.90 10.84
N TYR A 45 -2.82 7.44 10.14
CA TYR A 45 -1.65 6.65 9.73
C TYR A 45 -0.96 5.83 10.85
N ALA A 46 -0.89 6.34 12.08
CA ALA A 46 -0.26 5.65 13.22
C ALA A 46 -1.24 4.99 14.23
N ARG A 47 -2.52 4.82 13.87
CA ARG A 47 -3.52 4.18 14.77
C ARG A 47 -3.68 2.68 14.47
N PHE A 48 -3.31 1.82 15.41
CA PHE A 48 -3.46 0.36 15.30
C PHE A 48 -4.71 -0.21 16.00
N SER A 49 -5.60 0.66 16.49
CA SER A 49 -6.86 0.27 17.14
C SER A 49 -8.07 0.70 16.29
N GLY A 50 -9.20 0.02 16.47
CA GLY A 50 -10.41 0.20 15.68
C GLY A 50 -10.47 -0.68 14.43
N ARG A 51 -11.49 -0.42 13.61
CA ARG A 51 -11.86 -1.20 12.42
C ARG A 51 -11.82 -0.31 11.17
N ALA A 52 -11.59 -0.91 10.01
CA ALA A 52 -11.59 -0.23 8.71
C ALA A 52 -12.55 -0.92 7.75
N SER A 53 -13.35 -0.12 7.03
CA SER A 53 -14.28 -0.65 6.04
C SER A 53 -13.56 -1.16 4.79
N ARG A 54 -14.23 -2.00 3.99
CA ARG A 54 -13.69 -2.50 2.71
C ARG A 54 -13.35 -1.37 1.75
N SER A 55 -14.24 -0.38 1.61
CA SER A 55 -14.03 0.76 0.70
C SER A 55 -12.86 1.63 1.15
N GLU A 56 -12.71 1.88 2.45
CA GLU A 56 -11.56 2.63 2.98
C GLU A 56 -10.24 1.91 2.68
N PHE A 57 -10.20 0.58 2.88
CA PHE A 57 -9.04 -0.24 2.59
C PHE A 57 -8.68 -0.23 1.10
N TRP A 58 -9.64 -0.50 0.22
CA TRP A 58 -9.37 -0.60 -1.22
C TRP A 58 -9.00 0.74 -1.84
N TYR A 59 -9.63 1.85 -1.45
CA TYR A 59 -9.23 3.17 -1.94
C TYR A 59 -7.85 3.59 -1.44
N SER A 60 -7.49 3.25 -0.21
CA SER A 60 -6.13 3.50 0.30
C SER A 60 -5.09 2.65 -0.44
N ARG A 61 -5.42 1.39 -0.76
CA ARG A 61 -4.55 0.52 -1.54
C ARG A 61 -4.36 1.03 -2.97
N LEU A 62 -5.43 1.54 -3.58
CA LEU A 62 -5.40 2.18 -4.89
C LEU A 62 -4.54 3.46 -4.87
N PHE A 63 -4.67 4.30 -3.84
CA PHE A 63 -3.82 5.49 -3.68
C PHE A 63 -2.33 5.12 -3.61
N VAL A 64 -1.97 4.15 -2.76
CA VAL A 64 -0.58 3.67 -2.68
C VAL A 64 -0.12 3.11 -4.02
N ALA A 65 -0.96 2.32 -4.70
CA ALA A 65 -0.64 1.77 -6.02
C ALA A 65 -0.42 2.85 -7.08
N LEU A 66 -1.22 3.92 -7.10
CA LEU A 66 -1.06 5.05 -8.03
C LEU A 66 0.22 5.84 -7.76
N VAL A 67 0.54 6.12 -6.50
CA VAL A 67 1.80 6.78 -6.13
C VAL A 67 2.99 5.92 -6.55
N SER A 68 2.95 4.62 -6.24
CA SER A 68 4.00 3.69 -6.67
C SER A 68 4.10 3.59 -8.20
N LEU A 69 2.97 3.58 -8.91
CA LEU A 69 2.95 3.55 -10.37
C LEU A 69 3.60 4.81 -10.97
N ALA A 70 3.30 6.00 -10.43
CA ALA A 70 3.93 7.24 -10.87
C ALA A 70 5.45 7.22 -10.67
N CYS A 71 5.92 6.73 -9.52
CA CYS A 71 7.36 6.55 -9.27
C CYS A 71 7.98 5.50 -10.21
N LEU A 72 7.28 4.41 -10.51
CA LEU A 72 7.74 3.38 -11.44
C LEU A 72 7.84 3.92 -12.88
N VAL A 73 6.86 4.70 -13.33
CA VAL A 73 6.91 5.34 -14.65
C VAL A 73 8.14 6.25 -14.76
N LEU A 74 8.43 7.02 -13.72
CA LEU A 74 9.63 7.86 -13.68
C LEU A 74 10.94 7.05 -13.67
N LEU A 75 10.97 5.93 -12.94
CA LEU A 75 12.13 5.04 -12.91
C LEU A 75 12.36 4.36 -14.27
N TYR A 76 11.30 3.83 -14.88
CA TYR A 76 11.38 3.14 -16.17
C TYR A 76 11.63 4.10 -17.33
N SER A 77 11.15 5.34 -17.27
CA SER A 77 11.53 6.35 -18.27
C SER A 77 13.02 6.67 -18.17
N GLY A 78 13.57 6.81 -16.96
CA GLY A 78 15.02 6.94 -16.76
C GLY A 78 15.81 5.76 -17.33
N LEU A 79 15.35 4.53 -17.07
CA LEU A 79 15.98 3.32 -17.62
C LEU A 79 15.94 3.28 -19.15
N PHE A 80 14.78 3.59 -19.74
CA PHE A 80 14.59 3.65 -21.19
C PHE A 80 15.48 4.70 -21.85
N LEU A 81 15.66 5.86 -21.22
CA LEU A 81 16.56 6.92 -21.69
C LEU A 81 18.05 6.59 -21.46
N SER A 82 18.36 5.69 -20.52
CA SER A 82 19.75 5.27 -20.22
C SER A 82 20.25 4.15 -21.12
N THR A 83 19.35 3.40 -21.75
CA THR A 83 19.71 2.36 -22.70
C THR A 83 19.73 2.95 -24.10
N ASP A 84 20.86 2.84 -24.77
CA ASP A 84 20.91 3.05 -26.22
C ASP A 84 19.99 2.02 -26.86
N TRP A 85 18.85 2.47 -27.38
CA TRP A 85 17.99 1.68 -28.27
C TRP A 85 18.58 1.60 -29.69
N ASP A 86 19.90 1.83 -29.81
CA ASP A 86 20.58 1.99 -31.06
C ASP A 86 20.66 0.67 -31.83
N ALA A 87 20.48 0.78 -33.14
CA ALA A 87 20.65 -0.31 -34.07
C ALA A 87 22.12 -0.74 -34.09
N GLN A 88 22.39 -2.03 -34.30
CA GLN A 88 23.74 -2.62 -34.39
C GLN A 88 24.73 -1.66 -35.08
N THR A 89 25.69 -1.13 -34.32
CA THR A 89 26.75 -0.28 -34.88
C THR A 89 27.72 -1.16 -35.66
N LEU A 90 27.55 -1.18 -36.98
CA LEU A 90 28.43 -1.89 -37.90
C LEU A 90 29.73 -1.11 -38.06
N ARG A 91 30.84 -1.61 -37.50
CA ARG A 91 32.18 -1.10 -37.83
C ARG A 91 32.70 -1.85 -39.06
N GLN A 92 32.83 -1.13 -40.17
CA GLN A 92 33.44 -1.64 -41.41
C GLN A 92 34.93 -1.33 -41.43
N TYR A 93 35.78 -2.36 -41.50
CA TYR A 93 37.23 -2.23 -41.65
C TYR A 93 37.61 -2.05 -43.12
N SER A 94 38.78 -1.45 -43.36
CA SER A 94 39.37 -1.26 -44.70
C SER A 94 39.46 -2.56 -45.50
N ASP A 95 39.57 -3.69 -44.81
CA ASP A 95 39.78 -5.01 -45.39
C ASP A 95 38.46 -5.67 -45.80
N GLY A 96 37.35 -4.93 -45.73
CA GLY A 96 36.00 -5.40 -46.10
C GLY A 96 35.31 -6.23 -45.02
N THR A 97 35.95 -6.47 -43.88
CA THR A 97 35.34 -7.17 -42.74
C THR A 97 34.48 -6.22 -41.90
N THR A 98 33.28 -6.66 -41.52
CA THR A 98 32.39 -5.92 -40.62
C THR A 98 32.36 -6.60 -39.25
N SER A 99 32.66 -5.87 -38.18
CA SER A 99 32.42 -6.36 -36.82
C SER A 99 31.12 -5.80 -36.27
N THR A 100 30.27 -6.68 -35.76
CA THR A 100 29.07 -6.33 -34.99
C THR A 100 29.42 -6.47 -33.52
N SER A 101 29.49 -5.37 -32.78
CA SER A 101 29.55 -5.42 -31.32
C SER A 101 28.13 -5.28 -30.77
N ASN A 102 27.67 -6.26 -29.99
CA ASN A 102 26.49 -6.08 -29.15
C ASN A 102 26.88 -5.05 -28.07
N GLY A 103 26.25 -3.87 -28.08
CA GLY A 103 26.52 -2.85 -27.08
C GLY A 103 26.38 -3.44 -25.68
N ALA A 104 27.44 -3.38 -24.87
CA ALA A 104 27.30 -3.57 -23.44
C ALA A 104 26.44 -2.41 -22.88
N ILE A 105 25.77 -2.62 -21.74
CA ILE A 105 25.02 -1.57 -21.06
C ILE A 105 26.04 -0.58 -20.49
N GLU A 106 26.52 0.35 -21.31
CA GLU A 106 27.47 1.38 -20.91
C GLU A 106 26.67 2.55 -20.31
N PHE A 107 26.60 2.61 -18.99
CA PHE A 107 25.93 3.70 -18.24
C PHE A 107 26.59 5.09 -18.43
N GLU A 108 27.62 5.20 -19.28
CA GLU A 108 28.60 6.30 -19.25
C GLU A 108 28.25 7.55 -20.07
N SER A 109 27.20 7.56 -20.90
CA SER A 109 27.01 8.67 -21.86
C SER A 109 25.70 9.48 -21.76
N HIS A 110 24.66 9.01 -21.06
CA HIS A 110 23.37 9.73 -20.96
C HIS A 110 23.13 10.31 -19.58
N PRO A 111 23.67 11.50 -19.25
CA PRO A 111 23.54 12.11 -17.93
C PRO A 111 22.08 12.33 -17.53
N LEU A 112 21.18 12.54 -18.49
CA LEU A 112 19.74 12.71 -18.24
C LEU A 112 19.06 11.39 -17.81
N GLY A 113 19.34 10.27 -18.49
CA GLY A 113 18.73 8.97 -18.19
C GLY A 113 19.12 8.46 -16.80
N PHE A 114 20.43 8.50 -16.48
CA PHE A 114 20.93 8.10 -15.16
C PHE A 114 20.38 8.99 -14.04
N THR A 115 20.33 10.31 -14.24
CA THR A 115 19.79 11.24 -13.24
C THR A 115 18.31 10.96 -12.95
N LEU A 116 17.48 10.78 -13.99
CA LEU A 116 16.07 10.43 -13.83
C LEU A 116 15.87 9.06 -13.18
N PHE A 117 16.73 8.09 -13.49
CA PHE A 117 16.71 6.77 -12.86
C PHE A 117 16.99 6.87 -11.34
N ILE A 118 18.02 7.60 -10.94
CA ILE A 118 18.36 7.81 -9.52
C ILE A 118 17.26 8.60 -8.80
N ILE A 119 16.70 9.63 -9.42
CA ILE A 119 15.57 10.39 -8.86
C ILE A 119 14.35 9.48 -8.71
N GLY A 120 14.02 8.70 -9.74
CA GLY A 120 12.90 7.75 -9.73
C GLY A 120 13.06 6.69 -8.64
N LEU A 121 14.25 6.12 -8.49
CA LEU A 121 14.58 5.15 -7.45
C LEU A 121 14.50 5.78 -6.05
N SER A 122 15.06 6.97 -5.87
CA SER A 122 15.01 7.71 -4.60
C SER A 122 13.57 8.03 -4.20
N ALA A 123 12.77 8.55 -5.14
CA ALA A 123 11.36 8.84 -4.92
C ALA A 123 10.56 7.57 -4.59
N LEU A 124 10.79 6.47 -5.32
CA LEU A 124 10.13 5.19 -5.06
C LEU A 124 10.45 4.68 -3.65
N VAL A 125 11.71 4.72 -3.23
CA VAL A 125 12.13 4.29 -1.89
C VAL A 125 11.49 5.16 -0.82
N LEU A 126 11.55 6.49 -0.95
CA LEU A 126 10.96 7.42 0.01
C LEU A 126 9.44 7.28 0.12
N CYS A 127 8.74 7.15 -1.02
CA CYS A 127 7.29 6.95 -1.04
C CYS A 127 6.88 5.62 -0.41
N ASN A 128 7.62 4.54 -0.69
CA ASN A 128 7.35 3.24 -0.04
C ASN A 128 7.63 3.33 1.47
N LEU A 129 8.74 3.92 1.88
CA LEU A 129 9.11 4.05 3.28
C LEU A 129 8.08 4.87 4.07
N ALA A 130 7.61 5.99 3.49
CA ALA A 130 6.54 6.81 4.05
C ALA A 130 5.20 6.06 4.09
N ALA A 131 4.92 5.19 3.11
CA ALA A 131 3.67 4.42 3.03
C ALA A 131 3.67 3.14 3.88
N ILE A 132 4.81 2.67 4.40
CA ILE A 132 4.89 1.44 5.22
C ILE A 132 3.99 1.56 6.46
N VAL A 133 4.15 2.62 7.26
CA VAL A 133 3.38 2.79 8.50
C VAL A 133 1.87 2.92 8.23
N PRO A 134 1.41 3.80 7.30
CA PRO A 134 0.01 3.89 6.91
C PRO A 134 -0.58 2.55 6.40
N THR A 135 0.16 1.83 5.55
CA THR A 135 -0.31 0.58 4.92
C THR A 135 -0.40 -0.54 5.95
N LEU A 136 0.55 -0.61 6.88
CA LEU A 136 0.50 -1.52 8.02
C LEU A 136 -0.72 -1.21 8.89
N SER A 137 -0.91 0.07 9.25
CA SER A 137 -1.99 0.55 10.09
C SER A 137 -3.38 0.22 9.55
N ILE A 138 -3.64 0.44 8.25
CA ILE A 138 -4.95 0.11 7.68
C ILE A 138 -5.17 -1.40 7.54
N THR A 139 -4.12 -2.16 7.21
CA THR A 139 -4.22 -3.62 7.12
C THR A 139 -4.47 -4.24 8.49
N TRP A 140 -3.81 -3.71 9.53
CA TRP A 140 -4.03 -4.10 10.92
C TRP A 140 -5.49 -3.90 11.35
N ARG A 141 -6.10 -2.74 11.05
CA ARG A 141 -7.52 -2.48 11.33
C ARG A 141 -8.47 -3.36 10.53
N ARG A 142 -8.10 -3.72 9.30
CA ARG A 142 -8.90 -4.62 8.47
C ARG A 142 -8.92 -6.04 9.06
N LEU A 143 -7.80 -6.51 9.60
CA LEU A 143 -7.73 -7.81 10.29
C LEU A 143 -8.62 -7.81 11.55
N HIS A 144 -8.61 -6.73 12.32
CA HIS A 144 -9.52 -6.58 13.46
C HIS A 144 -11.00 -6.63 13.08
N ASP A 145 -11.37 -6.09 11.90
CA ASP A 145 -12.75 -6.14 11.38
C ASP A 145 -13.20 -7.58 11.03
N ALA A 146 -12.26 -8.44 10.63
CA ALA A 146 -12.47 -9.88 10.46
C ALA A 146 -12.42 -10.68 11.78
N ASN A 147 -12.31 -9.99 12.93
CA ASN A 147 -12.09 -10.56 14.26
C ASN A 147 -10.75 -11.30 14.43
N LEU A 148 -9.76 -11.03 13.56
CA LEU A 148 -8.41 -11.56 13.61
C LEU A 148 -7.48 -10.59 14.34
N SER A 149 -6.38 -11.08 14.93
CA SER A 149 -5.37 -10.19 15.52
C SER A 149 -4.57 -9.49 14.41
N GLY A 150 -4.15 -8.24 14.65
CA GLY A 150 -3.33 -7.54 13.66
C GLY A 150 -1.96 -8.19 13.40
N GLY A 151 -1.48 -9.04 14.32
CA GLY A 151 -0.27 -9.85 14.15
C GLY A 151 -0.33 -10.84 12.98
N PHE A 152 -1.52 -11.18 12.47
CA PHE A 152 -1.64 -11.99 11.24
C PHE A 152 -1.04 -11.31 10.00
N TRP A 153 -0.76 -10.00 10.05
CA TRP A 153 -0.01 -9.31 9.02
C TRP A 153 1.40 -9.90 8.81
N PHE A 154 2.05 -10.38 9.87
CA PHE A 154 3.39 -10.97 9.80
C PHE A 154 3.46 -12.29 9.01
N LEU A 155 2.32 -12.94 8.77
CA LEU A 155 2.27 -14.09 7.87
C LEU A 155 2.74 -13.72 6.46
N GLY A 156 2.68 -12.45 6.07
CA GLY A 156 3.23 -11.96 4.80
C GLY A 156 4.72 -12.27 4.59
N PHE A 157 5.50 -12.51 5.65
CA PHE A 157 6.91 -12.90 5.55
C PHE A 157 7.13 -14.37 5.19
N VAL A 158 6.10 -15.21 5.34
CA VAL A 158 6.13 -16.61 4.92
C VAL A 158 5.80 -16.66 3.42
N PRO A 159 6.47 -17.50 2.61
CA PRO A 159 6.07 -17.71 1.22
C PRO A 159 4.57 -18.05 1.15
N PHE A 160 3.86 -17.43 0.19
CA PHE A 160 2.39 -17.46 0.03
C PHE A 160 1.55 -16.79 1.12
N GLY A 161 2.12 -16.37 2.24
CA GLY A 161 1.36 -15.73 3.32
C GLY A 161 0.77 -14.36 2.95
N GLY A 162 1.35 -13.66 1.97
CA GLY A 162 0.73 -12.45 1.40
C GLY A 162 -0.64 -12.70 0.78
N ILE A 163 -0.85 -13.87 0.16
CA ILE A 163 -2.15 -14.27 -0.39
C ILE A 163 -3.15 -14.52 0.74
N ILE A 164 -2.70 -15.15 1.83
CA ILE A 164 -3.54 -15.40 3.02
C ILE A 164 -4.01 -14.07 3.63
N VAL A 165 -3.11 -13.10 3.79
CA VAL A 165 -3.46 -11.76 4.27
C VAL A 165 -4.45 -11.07 3.33
N LEU A 166 -4.30 -11.23 2.01
CA LEU A 166 -5.23 -10.70 1.01
C LEU A 166 -6.63 -11.35 1.10
N VAL A 167 -6.69 -12.67 1.34
CA VAL A 167 -7.96 -13.37 1.57
C VAL A 167 -8.63 -12.85 2.86
N PHE A 168 -7.86 -12.61 3.92
CA PHE A 168 -8.39 -12.05 5.17
C PHE A 168 -8.91 -10.63 5.02
N THR A 169 -8.27 -9.78 4.20
CA THR A 169 -8.78 -8.43 3.95
C THR A 169 -10.07 -8.43 3.13
N LEU A 170 -10.31 -9.47 2.33
CA LEU A 170 -11.55 -9.69 1.60
C LEU A 170 -12.70 -10.22 2.48
N LEU A 171 -12.40 -10.85 3.62
CA LEU A 171 -13.41 -11.47 4.49
C LEU A 171 -14.48 -10.48 4.95
N SER A 172 -15.71 -10.96 5.14
CA SER A 172 -16.84 -10.12 5.60
C SER A 172 -16.65 -9.67 7.04
N PRO A 173 -17.05 -8.42 7.37
CA PRO A 173 -16.99 -7.90 8.73
C PRO A 173 -17.75 -8.83 9.68
N LYS A 174 -17.13 -9.18 10.81
CA LYS A 174 -17.79 -9.94 11.88
C LYS A 174 -18.20 -9.00 13.02
N PRO A 175 -19.43 -9.11 13.56
CA PRO A 175 -19.88 -8.24 14.66
C PRO A 175 -19.02 -8.38 15.93
N LEU A 176 -18.30 -9.49 16.09
CA LEU A 176 -17.35 -9.74 17.18
C LEU A 176 -16.08 -8.86 17.12
N GLY A 177 -15.79 -8.21 15.99
CA GLY A 177 -14.64 -7.30 15.85
C GLY A 177 -14.71 -6.05 16.73
N ARG A 178 -15.87 -5.73 17.33
CA ARG A 178 -16.08 -4.59 18.23
C ARG A 178 -15.15 -4.58 19.46
N ARG A 179 -14.62 -5.74 19.87
CA ARG A 179 -13.68 -5.82 21.00
C ARG A 179 -12.38 -5.03 20.78
N PHE A 180 -12.06 -4.71 19.52
CA PHE A 180 -10.86 -3.94 19.16
C PHE A 180 -11.13 -2.42 19.03
N ASP A 181 -12.37 -1.98 19.24
CA ASP A 181 -12.72 -0.56 19.31
C ASP A 181 -12.39 -0.02 20.70
N ARG A 182 -11.89 1.22 20.79
CA ARG A 182 -11.74 1.88 22.09
C ARG A 182 -13.12 2.27 22.62
N SER A 183 -13.40 1.95 23.88
CA SER A 183 -14.59 2.45 24.58
C SER A 183 -14.51 3.99 24.64
N ARG A 184 -15.63 4.66 24.33
CA ARG A 184 -15.74 6.11 24.48
C ARG A 184 -15.76 6.39 25.98
N ILE A 185 -14.59 6.65 26.56
CA ILE A 185 -14.53 7.16 27.93
C ILE A 185 -15.04 8.60 27.87
N GLY A 186 -16.30 8.80 28.25
CA GLY A 186 -16.91 10.09 28.60
C GLY A 186 -17.14 11.08 27.45
N SER A 187 -18.41 11.35 27.16
CA SER A 187 -18.93 12.71 26.92
C SER A 187 -20.43 12.70 27.14
#